data_AF-A0A699HNY6-F1
#
_entry.id   AF-A0A699HNY6-F1
#
_cell.length_a   1.000
_cell.length_b   1.000
_cell.length_c   1.000
_cell.angle_alpha   90.00
_cell.angle_beta   90.00
_cell.angle_gamma   90.00
#
_symmetry.space_group_name_H-M   'P 1'
#
loop_
_entity.id
_entity.type
_entity.pdbx_description
1 polymer ?
#
loop_
_entity_poly.entity_id
_entity_poly.type
_entity_poly.pdbx_seq_one_letter_code
_entity_poly.pdbx_strand_id
1 'polypeptide(L)'
;MTKAWDNGCSRYMTGNISYLSDYELFDEGYVSFGQGGCKITGKGTIKTGKLEFENVYFVKDLKYNMFSVSQVCDNKNIVMFTDSECIVLGKDFKLLDDANILLRTPRQHNMYSIDLNNIVPHRYLTCLVAKASTDECMLWHRRLGSLAKDECK
;
A
#
# COMPACT_ATOMS: atom_id res chain seq x y z
N MET A 1 -7.68 -17.72 20.98
CA MET A 1 -7.11 -17.40 19.65
C MET A 1 -6.84 -15.92 19.60
N THR A 2 -5.57 -15.53 19.58
CA THR A 2 -5.14 -14.13 19.59
C THR A 2 -5.44 -13.54 18.21
N LYS A 3 -6.41 -12.63 18.10
CA LYS A 3 -6.67 -11.91 16.86
C LYS A 3 -5.41 -11.11 16.50
N ALA A 4 -4.83 -11.38 15.34
CA ALA A 4 -3.63 -10.68 14.88
C ALA A 4 -4.01 -9.23 14.51
N TRP A 5 -3.22 -8.28 15.01
CA TRP A 5 -3.34 -6.87 14.67
C TRP A 5 -2.23 -6.51 13.69
N ASP A 6 -2.61 -6.11 12.48
CA ASP A 6 -1.69 -5.47 11.54
C ASP A 6 -1.67 -3.97 11.83
N ASN A 7 -0.50 -3.35 11.89
CA ASN A 7 -0.36 -1.92 12.13
C ASN A 7 -0.57 -1.06 10.87
N GLY A 8 -1.07 -1.65 9.77
CA GLY A 8 -1.30 -0.94 8.51
C GLY A 8 -0.03 -0.68 7.69
N CYS A 9 1.14 -1.01 8.25
CA CYS A 9 2.44 -0.77 7.62
C CYS A 9 3.10 -2.06 7.12
N SER A 10 2.65 -3.22 7.59
CA SER A 10 3.30 -4.50 7.31
C SER A 10 2.76 -5.23 6.08
N ARG A 11 1.52 -4.92 5.66
CA ARG A 11 0.85 -5.58 4.55
C ARG A 11 0.27 -4.59 3.55
N TYR A 12 0.13 -5.05 2.31
CA TYR A 12 -0.65 -4.39 1.27
C TYR A 12 -2.13 -4.44 1.64
N MET A 13 -2.83 -3.31 1.48
CA MET A 13 -4.25 -3.21 1.80
C MET A 13 -5.02 -2.42 0.74
N THR A 14 -6.26 -2.83 0.47
CA THR A 14 -7.17 -2.13 -0.43
C THR A 14 -8.57 -2.01 0.18
N GLY A 15 -9.18 -0.84 -0.02
CA GLY A 15 -10.59 -0.60 0.28
C GLY A 15 -11.53 -0.99 -0.83
N ASN A 16 -11.00 -1.35 -2.00
CA ASN A 16 -11.79 -1.67 -3.16
C ASN A 16 -11.47 -3.08 -3.66
N ILE A 17 -12.49 -3.94 -3.57
CA ILE A 17 -12.45 -5.35 -3.96
C ILE A 17 -12.25 -5.54 -5.48
N SER A 18 -12.63 -4.56 -6.31
CA SER A 18 -12.53 -4.68 -7.77
C SER A 18 -11.08 -4.76 -8.27
N TYR A 19 -10.10 -4.43 -7.43
CA TYR A 19 -8.68 -4.52 -7.77
C TYR A 19 -8.08 -5.88 -7.51
N LEU A 20 -8.81 -6.77 -6.83
CA LEU A 20 -8.32 -8.08 -6.43
C LEU A 20 -8.72 -9.13 -7.46
N SER A 21 -7.73 -9.77 -8.07
CA SER A 21 -7.90 -11.11 -8.66
C SER A 21 -7.74 -12.17 -7.57
N ASP A 22 -8.20 -13.39 -7.86
CA ASP A 22 -8.00 -14.56 -6.99
C ASP A 22 -8.51 -14.31 -5.56
N TYR A 23 -9.60 -13.54 -5.45
CA TYR A 23 -10.15 -13.11 -4.17
C TYR A 23 -10.64 -14.31 -3.35
N GLU A 24 -10.22 -14.34 -2.09
CA GLU A 24 -10.69 -15.30 -1.11
C GLU A 24 -11.20 -14.59 0.16
N LEU A 25 -12.25 -15.16 0.75
CA LEU A 25 -12.74 -14.72 2.05
C LEU A 25 -11.68 -14.99 3.11
N PHE A 26 -11.37 -13.98 3.91
CA PHE A 26 -10.33 -14.03 4.93
C PHE A 26 -10.79 -13.24 6.15
N ASP A 27 -11.10 -13.93 7.24
CA ASP A 27 -11.70 -13.34 8.46
C ASP A 27 -10.82 -13.61 9.70
N GLU A 28 -9.54 -13.24 9.62
CA GLU A 28 -8.57 -13.57 10.69
C GLU A 28 -7.92 -12.37 11.37
N GLY A 29 -8.29 -11.12 11.05
CA GLY A 29 -7.55 -9.98 11.59
C GLY A 29 -8.24 -8.63 11.52
N TYR A 30 -7.63 -7.69 12.23
CA TYR A 30 -7.96 -6.27 12.19
C TYR A 30 -6.68 -5.50 11.85
N VAL A 31 -6.82 -4.46 11.03
CA VAL A 31 -5.80 -3.43 10.91
C VAL A 31 -6.05 -2.37 11.97
N SER A 32 -5.04 -1.94 12.72
CA SER A 32 -5.15 -0.87 13.71
C SER A 32 -4.63 0.46 13.18
N PHE A 33 -5.45 1.50 13.28
CA PHE A 33 -5.13 2.88 12.95
C PHE A 33 -5.29 3.73 14.20
N GLY A 34 -4.22 3.93 14.98
CA GLY A 34 -4.15 4.88 16.10
C GLY A 34 -5.25 4.78 17.16
N GLN A 35 -6.44 5.33 16.88
CA GLN A 35 -7.63 5.33 17.74
C GLN A 35 -8.67 4.23 17.42
N GLY A 36 -8.44 3.38 16.42
CA GLY A 36 -9.39 2.33 16.05
C GLY A 36 -8.78 1.22 15.21
N GLY A 37 -9.62 0.36 14.67
CA GLY A 37 -9.18 -0.65 13.72
C GLY A 37 -10.31 -1.15 12.83
N CYS A 38 -9.93 -1.65 11.66
CA CYS A 38 -10.85 -2.05 10.60
C CYS A 38 -10.71 -3.54 10.34
N LYS A 39 -11.84 -4.20 10.11
CA LYS A 39 -11.85 -5.63 9.91
C LYS A 39 -11.28 -5.98 8.53
N ILE A 40 -10.34 -6.91 8.50
CA ILE A 40 -9.91 -7.54 7.25
C ILE A 40 -10.97 -8.60 6.90
N THR A 41 -11.48 -8.55 5.67
CA THR A 41 -12.62 -9.39 5.24
C THR A 41 -12.29 -10.30 4.06
N GLY A 42 -11.14 -10.10 3.44
CA GLY A 42 -10.68 -10.88 2.32
C GLY A 42 -9.21 -10.64 2.01
N LYS A 43 -8.69 -11.43 1.09
CA LYS A 43 -7.39 -11.16 0.47
C LYS A 43 -7.41 -11.57 -1.00
N GLY A 44 -6.47 -11.05 -1.76
CA GLY A 44 -6.29 -11.42 -3.16
C GLY A 44 -5.02 -10.79 -3.72
N THR A 45 -4.99 -10.64 -5.03
CA THR A 45 -3.81 -10.13 -5.73
C THR A 45 -4.15 -8.91 -6.55
N ILE A 46 -3.38 -7.83 -6.41
CA ILE A 46 -3.46 -6.67 -7.30
C ILE A 46 -2.42 -6.86 -8.41
N LYS A 47 -2.89 -7.04 -9.63
CA LYS A 47 -2.04 -7.05 -10.83
C LYS A 47 -2.09 -5.68 -11.50
N THR A 48 -0.92 -5.12 -11.70
CA THR A 48 -0.68 -3.97 -12.57
C THR A 48 0.12 -4.46 -13.76
N GLY A 49 0.11 -3.74 -14.89
CA GLY A 49 0.78 -4.22 -16.11
C GLY A 49 2.25 -4.68 -15.95
N LYS A 50 2.99 -4.15 -14.95
CA LYS A 50 4.38 -4.52 -14.66
C LYS A 50 4.65 -5.08 -13.25
N LEU A 51 3.70 -4.95 -12.32
CA LEU A 51 3.85 -5.38 -10.92
C LEU A 51 2.69 -6.24 -10.47
N GLU A 52 3.00 -7.24 -9.66
CA GLU A 52 2.02 -8.06 -8.99
C GLU A 52 2.22 -7.92 -7.47
N PHE A 53 1.13 -7.60 -6.78
CA PHE A 53 1.08 -7.50 -5.33
C PHE A 53 0.19 -8.62 -4.84
N GLU A 54 0.80 -9.68 -4.34
CA GLU A 54 0.09 -10.83 -3.76
C GLU A 54 -0.27 -10.59 -2.30
N ASN A 55 -1.23 -11.35 -1.79
CA ASN A 55 -1.67 -11.31 -0.39
C ASN A 55 -2.09 -9.91 0.08
N VAL A 56 -2.77 -9.16 -0.80
CA VAL A 56 -3.33 -7.84 -0.48
C VAL A 56 -4.61 -8.02 0.31
N TYR A 57 -4.66 -7.44 1.50
CA TYR A 57 -5.83 -7.51 2.38
C TYR A 57 -6.94 -6.57 1.93
N PHE A 58 -8.15 -7.09 1.93
CA PHE A 58 -9.36 -6.32 1.66
C PHE A 58 -9.98 -5.82 2.97
N VAL A 59 -10.06 -4.50 3.10
CA VAL A 59 -10.62 -3.81 4.25
C VAL A 59 -11.74 -2.90 3.73
N LYS A 60 -12.98 -3.35 3.83
CA LYS A 60 -14.15 -2.77 3.13
C LYS A 60 -14.27 -1.25 3.21
N ASP A 61 -13.97 -0.67 4.36
CA ASP A 61 -14.20 0.76 4.61
C ASP A 61 -12.94 1.62 4.49
N LEU A 62 -11.83 1.03 4.01
CA LEU A 62 -10.55 1.72 3.88
C LEU A 62 -10.61 2.81 2.79
N LYS A 63 -10.35 4.06 3.17
CA LYS A 63 -10.45 5.22 2.26
C LYS A 63 -9.35 5.27 1.19
N TYR A 64 -8.15 4.79 1.52
CA TYR A 64 -6.99 4.80 0.63
C TYR A 64 -6.29 3.46 0.66
N ASN A 65 -5.85 2.98 -0.50
CA ASN A 65 -5.04 1.76 -0.53
C ASN A 65 -3.67 2.05 0.09
N MET A 66 -3.03 1.02 0.64
CA MET A 66 -1.72 1.13 1.29
C MET A 66 -0.78 0.07 0.70
N PHE A 67 0.39 0.52 0.20
CA PHE A 67 1.46 -0.41 -0.18
C PHE A 67 2.62 -0.32 0.81
N SER A 68 3.00 -1.46 1.39
CA SER A 68 4.15 -1.56 2.28
C SER A 68 5.45 -1.49 1.46
N VAL A 69 6.26 -0.47 1.72
CA VAL A 69 7.59 -0.32 1.11
C VAL A 69 8.50 -1.50 1.47
N SER A 70 8.37 -2.03 2.68
CA SER A 70 9.15 -3.20 3.10
C SER A 70 8.87 -4.39 2.19
N GLN A 71 7.60 -4.70 1.94
CA GLN A 71 7.24 -5.83 1.07
C GLN A 71 7.68 -5.60 -0.38
N VAL A 72 7.68 -4.35 -0.87
CA VAL A 72 8.21 -4.03 -2.20
C VAL A 72 9.72 -4.33 -2.25
N CYS A 73 10.47 -3.96 -1.20
CA CYS A 73 11.89 -4.24 -1.06
C CYS A 73 12.18 -5.74 -0.88
N ASP A 74 11.33 -6.48 -0.17
CA ASP A 74 11.48 -7.94 0.01
C ASP A 74 11.43 -8.67 -1.33
N ASN A 75 10.62 -8.16 -2.28
CA ASN A 75 10.55 -8.61 -3.66
C ASN A 75 11.76 -8.16 -4.52
N LYS A 76 12.82 -7.65 -3.90
CA LYS A 76 14.07 -7.16 -4.51
C LYS A 76 13.92 -5.92 -5.38
N ASN A 77 12.76 -5.28 -5.38
CA ASN A 77 12.59 -3.99 -6.06
C ASN A 77 13.26 -2.88 -5.26
N ILE A 78 13.73 -1.84 -5.97
CA ILE A 78 14.33 -0.67 -5.34
C ILE A 78 13.27 0.42 -5.25
N VAL A 79 13.11 1.03 -4.08
CA VAL A 79 12.23 2.18 -3.89
C VAL A 79 13.09 3.43 -3.66
N MET A 80 12.97 4.40 -4.56
CA MET A 80 13.66 5.68 -4.50
C MET A 80 12.67 6.79 -4.16
N PHE A 81 13.01 7.63 -3.20
CA PHE A 81 12.23 8.79 -2.80
C PHE A 81 13.01 10.06 -3.11
N THR A 82 12.36 11.03 -3.73
CA THR A 82 12.87 12.39 -3.94
C THR A 82 11.97 13.39 -3.21
N ASP A 83 12.29 14.68 -3.29
CA ASP A 83 11.40 15.73 -2.81
C ASP A 83 10.09 15.83 -3.60
N SER A 84 10.04 15.34 -4.84
CA SER A 84 8.89 15.45 -5.74
C SER A 84 8.15 14.14 -6.02
N GLU A 85 8.78 12.97 -5.80
CA GLU A 85 8.21 11.69 -6.24
C GLU A 85 8.78 10.46 -5.53
N CYS A 86 8.06 9.35 -5.65
CA CYS A 86 8.48 8.01 -5.30
C CYS A 86 8.56 7.17 -6.57
N ILE A 87 9.64 6.42 -6.73
CA ILE A 87 9.90 5.57 -7.90
C ILE A 87 10.17 4.15 -7.42
N VAL A 88 9.46 3.17 -7.97
CA VAL A 88 9.77 1.75 -7.79
C VAL A 88 10.45 1.25 -9.06
N LEU A 89 11.66 0.73 -8.89
CA LEU A 89 12.49 0.16 -9.94
C LEU A 89 12.52 -1.36 -9.79
N GLY A 90 12.56 -2.05 -10.92
CA GLY A 90 12.66 -3.52 -10.91
C GLY A 90 13.96 -4.04 -10.34
N LYS A 91 13.92 -5.27 -9.82
CA LYS A 91 15.06 -5.99 -9.24
C LYS A 91 16.33 -6.03 -10.12
N ASP A 92 16.16 -5.98 -11.43
CA ASP A 92 17.24 -6.05 -12.42
C ASP A 92 17.59 -4.67 -13.01
N PHE A 93 17.27 -3.58 -12.29
CA PHE A 93 17.52 -2.21 -12.75
C PHE A 93 18.99 -2.02 -13.13
N LYS A 94 19.21 -1.74 -14.42
CA LYS A 94 20.48 -1.23 -14.94
C LYS A 94 20.29 0.25 -15.26
N LEU A 95 21.23 1.08 -14.81
CA LEU A 95 21.25 2.56 -14.91
C LEU A 95 21.03 3.16 -16.32
N LEU A 96 20.95 2.33 -17.36
CA LEU A 96 20.92 2.73 -18.76
C LEU A 96 19.54 2.66 -19.42
N ASP A 97 18.49 2.21 -18.72
CA ASP A 97 17.17 2.06 -19.34
C ASP A 97 16.00 2.40 -18.40
N ASP A 98 15.28 3.48 -18.73
CA ASP A 98 14.02 3.89 -18.07
C ASP A 98 12.92 2.81 -18.20
N ALA A 99 13.10 1.81 -19.07
CA ALA A 99 12.23 0.65 -19.19
C ALA A 99 12.01 -0.11 -17.86
N ASN A 100 12.97 0.00 -16.94
CA ASN A 100 12.96 -0.67 -15.64
C ASN A 100 12.16 0.06 -14.54
N ILE A 101 11.55 1.21 -14.84
CA ILE A 101 10.61 1.87 -13.94
C ILE A 101 9.31 1.06 -13.92
N LEU A 102 8.98 0.53 -12.75
CA LEU A 102 7.76 -0.24 -12.50
C LEU A 102 6.63 0.65 -11.99
N LEU A 103 6.97 1.68 -11.22
CA LEU A 103 6.00 2.63 -10.67
C LEU A 103 6.63 4.01 -10.49
N ARG A 104 5.87 5.06 -10.76
CA ARG A 104 6.25 6.45 -10.46
C ARG A 104 5.03 7.17 -9.89
N THR A 105 5.22 7.84 -8.76
CA THR A 105 4.13 8.48 -8.01
C THR A 105 4.58 9.86 -7.53
N PRO A 106 3.81 10.93 -7.78
CA PRO A 106 4.16 12.25 -7.29
C PRO A 106 3.95 12.34 -5.78
N ARG A 107 4.79 13.15 -5.14
CA ARG A 107 4.59 13.59 -3.77
C ARG A 107 3.53 14.69 -3.75
N GLN A 108 2.51 14.49 -2.95
CA GLN A 108 1.52 15.51 -2.60
C GLN A 108 1.64 15.80 -1.10
N HIS A 109 1.98 17.04 -0.76
CA HIS A 109 2.29 17.43 0.63
C HIS A 109 3.40 16.55 1.23
N ASN A 110 3.06 15.72 2.22
CA ASN A 110 3.99 14.81 2.90
C ASN A 110 3.76 13.34 2.53
N MET A 111 3.02 13.06 1.46
CA MET A 111 2.57 11.73 1.09
C MET A 111 2.88 11.46 -0.38
N TYR A 112 3.25 10.23 -0.71
CA TYR A 112 3.38 9.79 -2.09
C TYR A 112 2.10 9.06 -2.46
N SER A 113 1.37 9.59 -3.43
CA SER A 113 0.09 9.03 -3.86
C SER A 113 0.26 8.28 -5.16
N ILE A 114 -0.04 6.98 -5.20
CA ILE A 114 -0.09 6.19 -6.43
C ILE A 114 -1.50 6.25 -6.98
N ASP A 115 -1.63 6.78 -8.19
CA ASP A 115 -2.81 6.56 -9.01
C ASP A 115 -2.61 5.36 -9.93
N LEU A 116 -3.20 4.25 -9.53
CA LEU A 116 -3.16 3.01 -10.30
C LEU A 116 -4.12 3.05 -11.52
N ASN A 117 -4.92 4.12 -11.75
CA ASN A 117 -5.66 4.33 -12.99
C ASN A 117 -4.80 4.22 -14.24
N ASN A 118 -3.57 4.72 -14.14
CA ASN A 118 -2.65 4.79 -15.27
C ASN A 118 -1.94 3.45 -15.51
N ILE A 119 -2.21 2.42 -14.70
CA ILE A 119 -1.49 1.15 -14.65
C ILE A 119 -2.43 -0.07 -14.67
N VAL A 120 -3.66 0.11 -14.21
CA VAL A 120 -4.76 -0.86 -14.27
C VAL A 120 -5.82 -0.28 -15.20
N PRO A 121 -6.35 -1.01 -16.21
CA PRO A 121 -7.24 -0.45 -17.24
C PRO A 121 -8.57 0.15 -16.74
N HIS A 122 -8.87 0.10 -15.44
CA HIS A 122 -10.17 0.51 -14.88
C HIS A 122 -10.06 1.22 -13.52
N ARG A 123 -10.30 2.54 -13.56
CA ARG A 123 -10.87 3.45 -12.53
C ARG A 123 -10.11 3.72 -11.21
N TYR A 124 -10.45 4.92 -10.71
CA TYR A 124 -9.70 5.80 -9.82
C TYR A 124 -9.14 5.19 -8.54
N LEU A 125 -7.83 5.33 -8.40
CA LEU A 125 -7.02 4.78 -7.32
C LEU A 125 -6.19 5.90 -6.69
N THR A 126 -6.13 5.96 -5.38
CA THR A 126 -5.16 6.81 -4.69
C THR A 126 -4.61 5.99 -3.56
N CYS A 127 -3.33 5.64 -3.65
CA CYS A 127 -2.66 4.81 -2.66
C CYS A 127 -1.54 5.59 -1.98
N LEU A 128 -1.42 5.46 -0.67
CA LEU A 128 -0.39 6.13 0.10
C LEU A 128 0.85 5.24 0.20
N VAL A 129 2.02 5.79 -0.14
CA VAL A 129 3.32 5.14 0.03
C VAL A 129 4.11 5.83 1.14
N ALA A 130 4.66 4.99 1.99
CA ALA A 130 5.19 5.32 3.29
C ALA A 130 6.57 4.72 3.47
N LYS A 131 7.62 5.55 3.66
CA LYS A 131 8.88 5.05 4.21
C LYS A 131 8.68 4.81 5.71
N ALA A 132 8.98 3.61 6.21
CA ALA A 132 8.93 3.33 7.64
C ALA A 132 9.95 2.25 8.05
N SER A 133 10.80 2.57 9.03
CA SER A 133 11.37 1.62 9.99
C SER A 133 10.35 1.25 11.10
N THR A 134 10.67 0.27 11.96
CA THR A 134 9.80 -0.13 13.08
C THR A 134 9.48 1.03 14.05
N ASP A 135 10.45 1.91 14.30
CA ASP A 135 10.27 3.12 15.10
C ASP A 135 9.48 4.21 14.36
N GLU A 136 9.56 4.24 13.02
CA GLU A 136 8.79 5.16 12.19
C GLU A 136 7.33 4.72 11.99
N CYS A 137 6.99 3.43 12.12
CA CYS A 137 5.60 2.97 12.19
C CYS A 137 4.86 3.61 13.39
N MET A 138 5.57 3.89 14.49
CA MET A 138 5.02 4.66 15.62
C MET A 138 4.89 6.16 15.31
N LEU A 139 5.76 6.72 14.45
CA LEU A 139 5.60 8.07 13.91
C LEU A 139 4.43 8.17 12.90
N TRP A 140 4.12 7.10 12.17
CA TRP A 140 2.89 6.95 11.38
C TRP A 140 1.66 7.09 12.29
N HIS A 141 1.63 6.40 13.43
CA HIS A 141 0.57 6.56 14.43
C HIS A 141 0.42 8.00 14.94
N ARG A 142 1.53 8.75 15.12
CA ARG A 142 1.49 10.15 15.58
C ARG A 142 1.09 11.15 14.50
N ARG A 143 1.48 10.93 13.24
CA ARG A 143 1.22 11.87 12.12
C ARG A 143 -0.12 11.62 11.43
N LEU A 144 -0.59 10.38 11.37
CA LEU A 144 -1.95 10.06 10.93
C LEU A 144 -2.97 10.09 12.07
N GLY A 145 -2.58 10.05 13.34
CA GLY A 145 -3.54 10.17 14.46
C GLY A 145 -4.44 11.41 14.40
N SER A 146 -4.02 12.46 13.68
CA SER A 146 -4.82 13.64 13.37
C SER A 146 -5.71 13.52 12.11
N LEU A 147 -5.42 12.57 11.20
CA LEU A 147 -6.19 12.25 9.98
C LEU A 147 -7.06 10.98 10.11
N ALA A 148 -6.77 10.12 11.10
CA ALA A 148 -7.32 8.78 11.31
C ALA A 148 -8.80 8.74 11.70
N LYS A 149 -9.44 9.89 11.95
CA LYS A 149 -10.90 9.94 12.14
C LYS A 149 -11.68 9.55 10.87
N ASP A 150 -11.02 9.56 9.70
CA ASP A 150 -11.66 9.35 8.39
C ASP A 150 -11.11 8.15 7.59
N GLU A 151 -10.23 7.31 8.17
CA GLU A 151 -9.55 6.24 7.41
C GLU A 151 -10.41 5.00 7.19
N CYS A 152 -11.30 4.70 8.13
CA CYS A 152 -12.39 3.75 7.98
C CYS A 152 -13.70 4.40 8.41
N LYS A 153 -14.73 4.32 7.56
CA LYS A 153 -16.07 4.83 7.86
C LYS A 153 -16.96 3.76 8.48
#